data_AF-A0A8B7YER8-F1
#
_entry.id   AF-A0A8B7YER8-F1
#
_cell.length_a   1.000
_cell.length_b   1.000
_cell.length_c   1.000
_cell.angle_alpha   90.00
_cell.angle_beta   90.00
_cell.angle_gamma   90.00
#
_symmetry.space_group_name_H-M   'P 1'
#
loop_
_entity.id
_entity.type
_entity.pdbx_description
1 polymer ?
#
loop_
_entity_poly.entity_id
_entity_poly.type
_entity_poly.pdbx_seq_one_letter_code
_entity_poly.pdbx_strand_id
1 'polypeptide(L)'
;MAEEHHVSKRGFAWQNDDTYLRNVEREVLIPKKMRDKAKDRCAQHVDAFTKCCQESGLAMAVKCRKENNELRECITKYYKDPEFFEMCKQEYLAERAEFRATGVTQKKKKLLQEQAAQGQQHAT
;
A
#
# COMPACT_ATOMS: atom_id res chain seq x y z
N MET A 1 40.37 -15.55 23.38
CA MET A 1 40.99 -15.23 22.08
C MET A 1 40.72 -16.39 21.15
N ALA A 2 39.83 -16.18 20.18
CA ALA A 2 39.52 -16.99 18.99
C ALA A 2 38.07 -16.65 18.62
N GLU A 3 37.68 -16.25 17.43
CA GLU A 3 38.37 -16.04 16.15
C GLU A 3 37.54 -14.98 15.43
N GLU A 4 38.17 -13.90 14.96
CA GLU A 4 37.49 -12.92 14.12
C GLU A 4 37.21 -13.56 12.76
N HIS A 5 35.99 -14.05 12.59
CA HIS A 5 35.49 -14.45 11.27
C HIS A 5 35.41 -13.18 10.40
N HIS A 6 36.42 -13.01 9.55
CA HIS A 6 36.38 -12.10 8.41
C HIS A 6 35.28 -12.56 7.42
N VAL A 7 34.03 -12.16 7.68
CA VAL A 7 32.95 -12.28 6.70
C VAL A 7 33.20 -11.23 5.61
N SER A 8 33.69 -11.71 4.47
CA SER A 8 33.82 -10.99 3.20
C SER A 8 32.71 -9.95 3.00
N LYS A 9 33.09 -8.66 3.00
CA LYS A 9 32.22 -7.50 2.74
C LYS A 9 31.59 -7.54 1.34
N ARG A 10 30.45 -8.22 1.19
CA ARG A 10 29.53 -8.09 0.04
C ARG A 10 28.07 -8.25 0.49
N GLY A 11 27.71 -7.58 1.59
CA GLY A 11 26.32 -7.47 2.04
C GLY A 11 25.66 -6.23 1.43
N PHE A 12 24.42 -6.36 0.96
CA PHE A 12 23.65 -5.20 0.55
C PHE A 12 23.11 -4.46 1.80
N ALA A 13 23.05 -3.14 1.77
CA ALA A 13 22.64 -2.31 2.93
C ALA A 13 21.29 -2.75 3.55
N TRP A 14 20.34 -3.19 2.74
CA TRP A 14 19.01 -3.65 3.18
C TRP A 14 19.00 -5.00 3.91
N GLN A 15 20.12 -5.71 3.99
CA GLN A 15 20.24 -6.99 4.70
C GLN A 15 20.46 -6.81 6.20
N ASN A 16 21.14 -5.73 6.59
CA ASN A 16 21.50 -5.47 7.98
C ASN A 16 20.73 -4.28 8.59
N ASP A 17 20.01 -3.53 7.76
CA ASP A 17 19.23 -2.37 8.19
C ASP A 17 17.75 -2.53 7.79
N ASP A 18 16.90 -2.71 8.80
CA ASP A 18 15.46 -2.81 8.66
C ASP A 18 14.78 -1.45 8.41
N THR A 19 15.50 -0.34 8.51
CA THR A 19 15.01 1.01 8.18
C THR A 19 15.36 1.43 6.74
N TYR A 20 16.35 0.78 6.13
CA TYR A 20 16.76 1.09 4.76
C TYR A 20 15.64 0.79 3.75
N LEU A 21 15.32 1.78 2.92
CA LEU A 21 14.35 1.68 1.82
C LEU A 21 15.07 1.62 0.48
N ARG A 22 14.83 0.55 -0.28
CA ARG A 22 15.25 0.45 -1.69
C ARG A 22 14.49 1.47 -2.53
N ASN A 23 15.03 1.84 -3.70
CA ASN A 23 14.36 2.76 -4.62
C ASN A 23 12.95 2.29 -4.98
N VAL A 24 12.77 0.98 -5.24
CA VAL A 24 11.44 0.40 -5.51
C VAL A 24 10.47 0.56 -4.32
N GLU A 25 10.97 0.45 -3.09
CA GLU A 25 10.14 0.60 -1.90
C GLU A 25 9.71 2.05 -1.70
N ARG A 26 10.66 2.98 -1.85
CA ARG A 26 10.47 4.42 -1.69
C ARG A 26 9.64 5.05 -2.82
N GLU A 27 9.87 4.66 -4.06
CA GLU A 27 9.30 5.33 -5.25
C GLU A 27 8.07 4.62 -5.82
N VAL A 28 7.86 3.35 -5.47
CA VAL A 28 6.75 2.55 -6.02
C VAL A 28 5.84 1.98 -4.92
N LEU A 29 6.39 1.22 -3.96
CA LEU A 29 5.55 0.49 -3.01
C LEU A 29 4.87 1.39 -1.98
N ILE A 30 5.61 2.30 -1.33
CA ILE A 30 5.03 3.26 -0.38
C ILE A 30 4.04 4.20 -1.11
N PRO A 31 4.38 4.81 -2.26
CA PRO A 31 3.43 5.59 -3.06
C PRO A 31 2.18 4.82 -3.49
N LYS A 32 2.30 3.53 -3.79
CA LYS A 32 1.13 2.68 -4.10
C LYS A 32 0.23 2.53 -2.87
N LYS A 33 0.80 2.21 -1.71
CA LYS A 33 0.06 2.08 -0.45
C LYS A 33 -0.61 3.40 -0.06
N MET A 34 0.07 4.54 -0.23
CA MET A 34 -0.51 5.87 -0.06
C MET A 34 -1.72 6.08 -0.97
N ARG A 35 -1.61 5.75 -2.27
CA ARG A 35 -2.74 5.89 -3.20
C ARG A 35 -3.93 5.02 -2.82
N ASP A 36 -3.71 3.78 -2.41
CA ASP A 36 -4.80 2.88 -2.03
C ASP A 36 -5.53 3.42 -0.78
N LYS A 37 -4.79 3.84 0.23
CA LYS A 37 -5.38 4.49 1.43
C LYS A 37 -6.03 5.83 1.15
N ALA A 38 -5.47 6.63 0.25
CA ALA A 38 -6.06 7.90 -0.15
C ALA A 38 -7.40 7.68 -0.85
N LYS A 39 -7.54 6.62 -1.65
CA LYS A 39 -8.83 6.23 -2.24
C LYS A 39 -9.86 5.85 -1.18
N ASP A 40 -9.46 5.09 -0.16
CA ASP A 40 -10.35 4.73 0.95
C ASP A 40 -10.85 5.97 1.70
N ARG A 41 -9.99 6.98 1.90
CA ARG A 41 -10.35 8.26 2.53
C ARG A 41 -11.18 9.17 1.62
N CYS A 42 -10.91 9.13 0.31
CA CYS A 42 -11.65 9.87 -0.72
C CYS A 42 -12.83 9.07 -1.27
N ALA A 43 -13.38 8.09 -0.53
CA ALA A 43 -14.42 7.18 -1.01
C ALA A 43 -15.64 7.93 -1.59
N GLN A 44 -16.02 9.06 -1.00
CA GLN A 44 -17.11 9.92 -1.51
C GLN A 44 -16.88 10.39 -2.96
N HIS A 45 -15.64 10.80 -3.28
CA HIS A 45 -15.28 11.21 -4.63
C HIS A 45 -15.14 10.01 -5.58
N VAL A 46 -14.72 8.85 -5.07
CA VAL A 46 -14.69 7.60 -5.83
C VAL A 46 -16.11 7.17 -6.21
N ASP A 47 -17.06 7.28 -5.29
CA ASP A 47 -18.46 6.95 -5.50
C ASP A 47 -19.10 7.92 -6.50
N ALA A 48 -18.87 9.23 -6.35
CA ALA A 48 -19.36 10.23 -7.29
C ALA A 48 -18.81 10.00 -8.70
N PHE A 49 -17.50 9.73 -8.82
CA PHE A 49 -16.88 9.38 -10.10
C PHE A 49 -17.49 8.08 -10.66
N THR A 50 -17.65 7.04 -9.85
CA THR A 50 -18.22 5.76 -10.26
C THR A 50 -19.66 5.89 -10.75
N LYS A 51 -20.50 6.70 -10.08
CA LYS A 51 -21.87 7.02 -10.52
C LYS A 51 -21.86 7.70 -11.89
N CYS A 52 -21.03 8.73 -12.07
CA CYS A 52 -20.90 9.40 -13.37
C CYS A 52 -20.43 8.43 -14.47
N CYS A 53 -19.50 7.52 -14.14
CA CYS A 53 -19.01 6.50 -15.08
C CYS A 53 -20.13 5.55 -15.53
N GLN A 54 -21.01 5.14 -14.61
CA GLN A 54 -22.15 4.27 -14.90
C GLN A 54 -23.18 4.98 -15.79
N GLU A 55 -23.43 6.27 -15.57
CA GLU A 55 -24.41 7.04 -16.33
C GLU A 55 -23.92 7.49 -17.72
N SER A 56 -22.62 7.78 -17.85
CA SER A 56 -22.06 8.39 -19.06
C SER A 56 -21.60 7.39 -20.13
N GLY A 57 -21.43 6.11 -19.78
CA GLY A 57 -20.97 5.05 -20.69
C GLY A 57 -19.71 5.44 -21.47
N LEU A 58 -19.75 5.35 -22.81
CA LEU A 58 -18.63 5.66 -23.71
C LEU A 58 -18.18 7.14 -23.67
N ALA A 59 -19.02 8.07 -23.20
CA ALA A 59 -18.70 9.51 -23.13
C ALA A 59 -18.06 9.94 -21.79
N MET A 60 -17.73 9.00 -20.91
CA MET A 60 -17.19 9.21 -19.56
C MET A 60 -15.99 10.17 -19.50
N ALA A 61 -15.03 10.04 -20.43
CA ALA A 61 -13.80 10.84 -20.42
C ALA A 61 -14.04 12.35 -20.68
N VAL A 62 -15.21 12.73 -21.19
CA VAL A 62 -15.58 14.12 -21.45
C VAL A 62 -16.56 14.61 -20.39
N LYS A 63 -17.58 13.81 -20.06
CA LYS A 63 -18.62 14.20 -19.11
C LYS A 63 -18.15 14.16 -17.66
N CYS A 64 -17.37 13.15 -17.27
CA CYS A 64 -16.93 12.94 -15.89
C CYS A 64 -15.60 13.63 -15.54
N ARG A 65 -15.21 14.68 -16.30
CA ARG A 65 -13.95 15.39 -16.08
C ARG A 65 -13.93 16.11 -14.73
N LYS A 66 -15.07 16.62 -14.31
CA LYS A 66 -15.21 17.38 -13.06
C LYS A 66 -14.98 16.46 -11.86
N GLU A 67 -15.71 15.35 -11.80
CA GLU A 67 -15.65 14.34 -10.75
C GLU A 67 -14.24 13.70 -10.68
N ASN A 68 -13.62 13.46 -11.85
CA ASN A 68 -12.25 12.97 -11.92
C ASN A 68 -11.24 13.99 -11.37
N ASN A 69 -11.43 15.29 -11.64
CA ASN A 69 -10.56 16.33 -11.11
C ASN A 69 -10.71 16.44 -9.59
N GLU A 70 -11.94 16.42 -9.07
CA GLU A 70 -12.21 16.43 -7.62
C GLU A 70 -11.57 15.21 -6.92
N LEU A 71 -11.71 14.02 -7.51
CA LEU A 71 -11.06 12.81 -7.01
C LEU A 71 -9.53 12.93 -7.03
N ARG A 72 -8.96 13.43 -8.13
CA ARG A 72 -7.51 13.64 -8.26
C ARG A 72 -7.00 14.65 -7.26
N GLU A 73 -7.72 15.74 -7.04
CA GLU A 73 -7.37 16.77 -6.06
C GLU A 73 -7.38 16.20 -4.65
N CYS A 74 -8.42 15.44 -4.28
CA CYS A 74 -8.50 14.77 -2.98
C CYS A 74 -7.29 13.85 -2.76
N ILE A 75 -6.96 12.98 -3.73
CA ILE A 75 -5.82 12.07 -3.63
C ILE A 75 -4.49 12.85 -3.58
N THR A 76 -4.36 13.91 -4.37
CA THR A 76 -3.13 14.72 -4.44
C THR A 76 -2.84 15.44 -3.12
N LYS A 77 -3.87 15.85 -2.37
CA LYS A 77 -3.69 16.42 -1.02
C LYS A 77 -2.97 15.44 -0.10
N TYR A 78 -3.42 14.18 -0.04
CA TYR A 78 -2.75 13.14 0.75
C TYR A 78 -1.37 12.78 0.21
N TYR A 79 -1.16 12.84 -1.10
CA TYR A 79 0.16 12.54 -1.67
C TYR A 79 1.22 13.58 -1.32
N LYS A 80 0.82 14.84 -1.15
CA LYS A 80 1.71 15.95 -0.75
C LYS A 80 1.93 16.03 0.76
N ASP A 81 1.19 15.26 1.54
CA ASP A 81 1.27 15.25 3.00
C ASP A 81 2.45 14.38 3.48
N PRO A 82 3.50 14.98 4.09
CA PRO A 82 4.64 14.23 4.58
C PRO A 82 4.30 13.33 5.77
N GLU A 83 3.31 13.68 6.59
CA GLU A 83 2.87 12.85 7.71
C GLU A 83 2.21 11.57 7.20
N PHE A 84 1.41 11.70 6.14
CA PHE A 84 0.79 10.56 5.48
C PHE A 84 1.83 9.63 4.84
N PHE A 85 2.91 10.18 4.28
CA PHE A 85 4.02 9.40 3.76
C PHE A 85 4.72 8.60 4.87
N GLU A 86 5.09 9.25 5.98
CA GLU A 86 5.77 8.59 7.09
C GLU A 86 4.91 7.51 7.74
N MET A 87 3.60 7.75 7.90
CA MET A 87 2.68 6.72 8.39
C MET A 87 2.63 5.51 7.44
N CYS A 88 2.50 5.73 6.12
CA CYS A 88 2.51 4.63 5.14
C CYS A 88 3.85 3.89 5.08
N LYS A 89 4.96 4.61 5.32
CA LYS A 89 6.30 4.05 5.40
C LYS A 89 6.48 3.16 6.62
N GLN A 90 6.05 3.60 7.80
CA GLN A 90 6.12 2.80 9.03
C GLN A 90 5.33 1.49 8.89
N GLU A 91 4.13 1.56 8.33
CA GLU A 91 3.35 0.36 8.04
C GLU A 91 4.04 -0.55 7.04
N TYR A 92 4.59 -0.01 5.96
CA TYR A 92 5.34 -0.80 4.99
C TYR A 92 6.54 -1.53 5.63
N LEU A 93 7.27 -0.84 6.52
CA LEU A 93 8.39 -1.45 7.24
C LEU A 93 7.93 -2.55 8.18
N ALA A 94 6.81 -2.37 8.89
CA ALA A 94 6.22 -3.40 9.75
C ALA A 94 5.80 -4.63 8.93
N GLU A 95 5.10 -4.43 7.80
CA GLU A 95 4.72 -5.51 6.89
C GLU A 95 5.92 -6.26 6.33
N ARG A 96 7.01 -5.54 6.05
CA ARG A 96 8.26 -6.10 5.57
C ARG A 96 8.95 -6.93 6.65
N ALA A 97 8.98 -6.44 7.89
CA ALA A 97 9.53 -7.18 9.03
C ALA A 97 8.74 -8.47 9.29
N GLU A 98 7.40 -8.40 9.26
CA GLU A 98 6.53 -9.58 9.33
C GLU A 98 6.83 -10.58 8.21
N PHE A 99 6.99 -10.10 6.98
CA PHE A 99 7.33 -10.96 5.84
C PHE A 99 8.70 -11.63 6.01
N ARG A 100 9.70 -10.91 6.51
CA ARG A 100 11.04 -11.48 6.81
C ARG A 100 10.96 -12.54 7.91
N ALA A 101 10.14 -12.32 8.93
CA ALA A 101 10.00 -13.25 10.05
C ALA A 101 9.18 -14.50 9.70
N THR A 102 8.10 -14.35 8.94
CA THR A 102 7.10 -15.43 8.70
C THR A 102 7.14 -16.03 7.30
N GLY A 103 7.72 -15.31 6.33
CA GLY A 103 7.66 -15.67 4.91
C GLY A 103 6.26 -15.55 4.27
N VAL A 104 5.25 -15.04 4.98
CA VAL A 104 3.87 -14.97 4.50
C VAL A 104 3.59 -13.62 3.85
N THR A 105 3.23 -13.63 2.57
CA THR A 105 2.85 -12.40 1.85
C THR A 105 1.55 -11.82 2.37
N GLN A 106 1.38 -10.49 2.27
CA GLN A 106 0.13 -9.81 2.66
C GLN A 106 -1.11 -10.37 1.94
N LYS A 107 -0.96 -10.80 0.69
CA LYS A 107 -2.06 -11.44 -0.07
C LYS A 107 -2.48 -12.77 0.57
N LYS A 108 -1.50 -13.60 0.96
CA LYS A 108 -1.77 -14.88 1.63
C LYS A 108 -2.34 -14.66 3.04
N LYS A 109 -1.88 -13.63 3.77
CA LYS A 109 -2.42 -13.26 5.08
C LYS A 109 -3.91 -12.88 4.99
N LYS A 110 -4.28 -12.01 4.05
CA LYS A 110 -5.69 -11.65 3.81
C LYS A 110 -6.54 -12.87 3.46
N LEU A 111 -6.06 -13.74 2.57
CA LEU A 111 -6.77 -14.97 2.21
C LEU A 111 -6.99 -15.88 3.43
N LEU A 112 -5.97 -16.07 4.28
CA LEU A 112 -6.09 -16.89 5.49
C LEU A 112 -7.05 -16.27 6.51
N GLN A 113 -7.07 -14.94 6.63
CA GLN A 113 -8.01 -14.22 7.49
C GLN A 113 -9.46 -14.32 6.98
N GLU A 114 -9.66 -14.18 5.67
CA GLU A 114 -10.96 -14.35 5.02
C GLU A 114 -11.46 -15.80 5.15
N GLN A 115 -10.58 -16.79 4.98
CA GLN A 115 -10.89 -18.21 5.19
C GLN A 115 -11.23 -18.50 6.66
N ALA A 116 -10.53 -17.89 7.62
CA ALA A 116 -10.85 -18.02 9.04
C ALA A 116 -12.21 -17.37 9.37
N ALA A 117 -12.53 -16.22 8.77
CA ALA A 117 -13.83 -15.57 8.93
C ALA A 117 -14.98 -16.37 8.30
N GLN A 118 -14.76 -16.98 7.13
CA GLN A 118 -15.73 -17.85 6.45
C GLN A 118 -15.92 -19.19 7.19
N GLY A 119 -14.85 -19.74 7.76
CA GLY A 119 -14.91 -20.94 8.60
C GLY A 119 -15.72 -20.74 9.88
N GLN A 120 -15.77 -19.51 10.41
CA GLN A 120 -16.63 -19.15 11.55
C GLN A 120 -18.11 -19.01 11.16
N GLN A 121 -18.39 -18.57 9.92
CA GLN A 121 -19.77 -18.42 9.41
C GLN A 121 -20.42 -19.77 9.06
N HIS A 122 -19.65 -20.82 8.79
CA HIS A 122 -20.15 -22.17 8.49
C HIS A 122 -20.21 -23.11 9.71
N ALA A 123 -19.75 -22.66 10.87
CA ALA A 123 -19.77 -23.42 12.13
C ALA A 123 -20.93 -23.00 13.07
N THR A 124 -21.88 -22.19 12.57
CA THR A 124 -23.14 -21.81 13.23
C THR A 124 -24.31 -22.34 12.40
#